data_AF-A0AAW9AXV6-F1
#
_entry.id   AF-A0AAW9AXV6-F1
#
_cell.length_a   1.000
_cell.length_b   1.000
_cell.length_c   1.000
_cell.angle_alpha   90.00
_cell.angle_beta   90.00
_cell.angle_gamma   90.00
#
_symmetry.space_group_name_H-M   'P 1'
#
loop_
_entity.id
_entity.type
_entity.pdbx_description
1 polymer ?
#
loop_
_entity_poly.entity_id
_entity_poly.type
_entity_poly.pdbx_seq_one_letter_code
_entity_poly.pdbx_strand_id
1 'polypeptide(L)'
;MFDNEFDQLMEEVDNTVSEAFGVWVKVNGGEPIKAIYDESLNQFDAMAGIARKLTFKKADNVRPKKGTPIEFVSSGRKLTVTSGPYPEDGNIVVIL
;
A
#
# COMPACT_ATOMS: atom_id res chain seq x y z
N MET A 1 21.93 -22.17 13.35
CA MET A 1 22.17 -20.73 13.09
C MET A 1 22.25 -20.55 11.58
N PHE A 2 21.11 -20.60 10.89
CA PHE A 2 21.00 -20.41 9.43
C PHE A 2 19.74 -19.61 9.05
N ASP A 3 18.85 -19.30 10.00
CA ASP A 3 17.60 -18.58 9.73
C ASP A 3 17.78 -17.04 9.67
N ASN A 4 18.79 -16.46 10.34
CA ASN A 4 18.91 -14.99 10.47
C ASN A 4 19.40 -14.25 9.21
N GLU A 5 20.17 -14.90 8.34
CA GLU A 5 20.75 -14.23 7.16
C GLU A 5 19.73 -14.14 6.01
N PHE A 6 18.82 -15.11 5.92
CA PHE A 6 17.76 -15.12 4.91
C PHE A 6 16.65 -14.11 5.23
N ASP A 7 16.31 -13.97 6.52
CA ASP A 7 15.33 -12.96 6.97
C ASP A 7 15.84 -11.53 6.72
N GLN A 8 17.13 -11.26 6.94
CA GLN A 8 17.72 -9.94 6.66
C GLN A 8 17.73 -9.63 5.15
N LEU A 9 18.07 -10.60 4.31
CA LEU A 9 18.03 -10.44 2.86
C LEU A 9 16.61 -10.19 2.33
N MET A 10 15.61 -10.87 2.88
CA MET A 10 14.21 -10.65 2.50
C MET A 10 13.72 -9.25 2.94
N GLU A 11 14.10 -8.79 4.13
CA GLU A 11 13.76 -7.45 4.62
C GLU A 11 14.41 -6.34 3.77
N GLU A 12 15.64 -6.56 3.29
CA GLU A 12 16.36 -5.62 2.43
C GLU A 12 15.76 -5.54 1.01
N VAL A 13 15.30 -6.67 0.46
CA VAL A 13 14.56 -6.71 -0.82
C VAL A 13 13.21 -6.00 -0.68
N ASP A 14 12.46 -6.26 0.40
CA ASP A 14 11.16 -5.61 0.67
C ASP A 14 11.30 -4.09 0.87
N ASN A 15 12.44 -3.64 1.40
CA ASN A 15 12.76 -2.22 1.50
C ASN A 15 13.13 -1.62 0.15
N THR A 16 13.92 -2.33 -0.67
CA THR A 16 14.30 -1.86 -2.01
C THR A 16 13.09 -1.74 -2.95
N VAL A 17 12.16 -2.70 -2.91
CA VAL A 17 10.91 -2.66 -3.70
C VAL A 17 10.00 -1.54 -3.22
N SER A 18 9.83 -1.39 -1.89
CA SER A 18 9.13 -0.23 -1.33
C SER A 18 9.82 1.07 -1.74
N GLU A 19 11.15 1.08 -1.87
CA GLU A 19 11.87 2.27 -2.26
C GLU A 19 11.73 2.66 -3.73
N ALA A 20 11.80 1.68 -4.62
CA ALA A 20 11.73 1.86 -6.06
C ALA A 20 10.30 2.00 -6.60
N PHE A 21 9.32 1.35 -5.97
CA PHE A 21 7.93 1.27 -6.45
C PHE A 21 6.90 1.84 -5.46
N GLY A 22 7.31 2.20 -4.25
CA GLY A 22 6.43 2.81 -3.26
C GLY A 22 6.12 4.26 -3.59
N VAL A 23 4.84 4.61 -3.51
CA VAL A 23 4.33 5.97 -3.62
C VAL A 23 4.18 6.59 -2.24
N TRP A 24 4.51 7.88 -2.14
CA TRP A 24 4.24 8.66 -0.94
C TRP A 24 2.80 9.10 -0.90
N VAL A 25 2.09 8.71 0.15
CA VAL A 25 0.68 9.06 0.38
C VAL A 25 0.46 9.60 1.78
N LYS A 26 -0.47 10.55 1.93
CA LYS A 26 -0.96 10.99 3.24
C LYS A 26 -2.31 10.35 3.49
N VAL A 27 -2.43 9.63 4.60
CA VAL A 27 -3.69 9.02 5.03
C VAL A 27 -4.42 10.00 5.95
N ASN A 28 -5.63 10.41 5.57
CA ASN A 28 -6.45 11.35 6.32
C ASN A 28 -5.75 12.68 6.67
N GLY A 29 -4.88 13.17 5.78
CA GLY A 29 -4.11 14.41 6.01
C GLY A 29 -2.99 14.28 7.05
N GLY A 30 -2.65 13.05 7.47
CA GLY A 30 -1.52 12.77 8.36
C GLY A 30 -0.16 12.91 7.67
N GLU A 31 0.87 12.35 8.32
CA GLU A 31 2.22 12.36 7.79
C GLU A 31 2.34 11.53 6.50
N PRO A 32 3.22 11.92 5.56
CA PRO A 32 3.54 11.13 4.38
C PRO A 32 4.08 9.75 4.76
N ILE A 33 3.43 8.70 4.27
CA ILE A 33 3.82 7.29 4.45
C ILE A 33 4.05 6.69 3.08
N LYS A 34 4.99 5.74 3.00
CA LYS A 34 5.29 5.02 1.77
C LYS A 34 4.37 3.81 1.66
N ALA A 35 3.62 3.72 0.56
CA ALA A 35 2.71 2.61 0.29
C ALA A 35 2.98 2.07 -1.11
N ILE A 36 2.76 0.77 -1.32
CA ILE A 36 2.88 0.17 -2.63
C ILE A 36 1.57 0.42 -3.37
N TYR A 37 1.66 1.10 -4.51
CA TYR A 37 0.52 1.38 -5.37
C TYR A 37 0.54 0.45 -6.55
N ASP A 38 -0.47 -0.42 -6.61
CA ASP A 38 -0.61 -1.39 -7.68
C ASP A 38 -1.79 -1.01 -8.57
N GLU A 39 -1.48 -0.68 -9.82
CA GLU A 39 -2.44 -0.47 -10.90
C GLU A 39 -2.70 -1.75 -11.72
N SER A 40 -2.08 -2.88 -11.35
CA SER A 40 -2.15 -4.12 -12.12
C SER A 40 -3.52 -4.79 -12.00
N LEU A 41 -4.12 -4.95 -13.17
CA LEU A 41 -5.47 -5.41 -13.43
C LEU A 41 -5.57 -6.94 -13.30
N ASN A 42 -6.24 -7.44 -12.26
CA ASN A 42 -6.93 -8.71 -12.43
C ASN A 42 -8.08 -8.49 -13.42
N GLN A 43 -8.20 -9.34 -14.44
CA GLN A 43 -9.21 -9.19 -15.52
C GLN A 43 -10.66 -9.11 -15.00
N PHE A 44 -10.92 -9.62 -13.80
CA PHE A 44 -12.20 -9.47 -13.11
C PHE A 44 -12.41 -8.06 -12.52
N ASP A 45 -11.36 -7.45 -11.96
CA ASP A 45 -11.40 -6.08 -11.41
C ASP A 45 -11.43 -5.02 -12.54
N ALA A 46 -10.89 -5.36 -13.72
CA ALA A 46 -10.98 -4.56 -14.93
C ALA A 46 -12.43 -4.40 -15.44
N MET A 47 -13.25 -5.44 -15.33
CA MET A 47 -14.66 -5.40 -15.74
C MET A 47 -15.55 -4.60 -14.78
N ALA A 48 -15.08 -4.32 -13.56
CA ALA A 48 -15.80 -3.55 -12.54
C ALA A 48 -15.45 -2.05 -12.51
N GLY A 49 -14.51 -1.60 -13.36
CA GLY A 49 -14.09 -0.19 -13.42
C GLY A 49 -13.03 0.17 -12.38
N ILE A 50 -11.78 -0.17 -12.69
CA ILE A 50 -10.53 0.38 -12.10
C ILE A 50 -10.47 0.25 -10.55
N ALA A 51 -10.28 -0.97 -10.03
CA ALA A 51 -9.91 -1.15 -8.62
C ALA A 51 -8.41 -0.83 -8.45
N ARG A 52 -8.11 0.35 -7.91
CA ARG A 52 -6.74 0.77 -7.55
C ARG A 52 -6.40 0.21 -6.17
N LYS A 53 -5.27 -0.51 -6.04
CA LYS A 53 -4.86 -1.10 -4.76
C LYS A 53 -3.74 -0.31 -4.11
N LEU A 54 -3.85 -0.14 -2.80
CA LEU A 54 -2.79 0.42 -1.96
C LEU A 54 -2.46 -0.56 -0.84
N THR A 55 -1.19 -0.90 -0.73
CA THR A 55 -0.66 -1.77 0.31
C THR A 55 0.23 -0.98 1.25
N PHE A 56 -0.10 -1.03 2.53
CA PHE A 56 0.63 -0.41 3.64
C PHE A 56 1.37 -1.47 4.43
N LYS A 57 2.61 -1.20 4.83
CA LYS A 57 3.32 -2.11 5.73
C LYS A 57 2.67 -2.03 7.11
N LYS A 58 2.53 -3.16 7.80
CA LYS A 58 1.98 -3.16 9.17
C LYS A 58 2.84 -2.38 10.16
N ALA A 59 4.13 -2.25 9.88
CA ALA A 59 5.06 -1.41 10.64
C ALA A 59 4.68 0.08 10.61
N ASP A 60 3.98 0.55 9.58
CA ASP A 60 3.56 1.96 9.45
C ASP A 60 2.44 2.32 10.44
N ASN A 61 1.87 1.35 11.15
CA ASN A 61 0.77 1.51 12.11
C ASN A 61 -0.46 2.26 11.56
N VAL A 62 -0.67 2.18 10.24
CA VAL A 62 -1.74 2.89 9.55
C VAL A 62 -2.83 1.90 9.14
N ARG A 63 -4.07 2.19 9.50
CA ARG A 63 -5.25 1.35 9.20
C ARG A 63 -6.33 2.18 8.52
N PRO A 64 -6.16 2.51 7.22
CA PRO A 64 -7.16 3.27 6.49
C PRO A 64 -8.44 2.44 6.39
N LYS A 65 -9.58 3.07 6.66
CA LYS A 65 -10.91 2.44 6.55
C LYS A 65 -11.64 2.95 5.32
N LYS A 66 -12.68 2.24 4.89
CA LYS A 66 -13.62 2.77 3.87
C LYS A 66 -14.04 4.21 4.20
N GLY A 67 -13.98 5.09 3.19
CA GLY A 67 -14.23 6.52 3.31
C GLY A 67 -13.01 7.36 3.71
N THR A 68 -11.87 6.74 4.05
CA THR A 68 -10.65 7.48 4.40
C THR A 68 -10.06 8.14 3.15
N PRO A 69 -9.79 9.45 3.16
CA PRO A 69 -9.13 10.11 2.04
C PRO A 69 -7.62 9.81 2.05
N ILE A 70 -7.10 9.52 0.87
CA ILE A 70 -5.69 9.27 0.58
C ILE A 70 -5.21 10.33 -0.41
N GLU A 71 -4.17 11.06 -0.04
CA GLU A 71 -3.56 12.09 -0.88
C GLU A 71 -2.20 11.63 -1.39
N PHE A 72 -2.02 11.57 -2.70
CA PHE A 72 -0.74 11.25 -3.32
C PHE A 72 0.17 12.47 -3.31
N VAL A 73 1.28 12.39 -2.58
CA VAL A 73 2.18 13.54 -2.36
C VAL A 73 2.80 14.04 -3.66
N SER A 74 3.09 13.15 -4.62
CA SER A 74 3.71 13.50 -5.90
C SER A 74 2.81 14.31 -6.83
N SER A 75 1.50 14.11 -6.78
CA SER A 75 0.53 14.71 -7.72
C SER A 75 -0.48 15.63 -7.05
N GLY A 76 -0.58 15.62 -5.71
CA GLY A 76 -1.65 16.26 -4.96
C GLY A 76 -3.03 15.62 -5.17
N ARG A 77 -3.11 14.51 -5.92
CA ARG A 77 -4.37 13.82 -6.22
C ARG A 77 -4.94 13.20 -4.95
N LYS A 78 -6.24 13.37 -4.74
CA LYS A 78 -6.98 12.74 -3.64
C LYS A 78 -7.87 11.63 -4.16
N LEU A 79 -7.76 10.46 -3.55
CA LEU A 79 -8.65 9.33 -3.75
C LEU A 79 -9.21 8.91 -2.39
N THR A 80 -10.30 8.14 -2.39
CA THR A 80 -10.96 7.73 -1.16
C THR A 80 -10.96 6.22 -1.10
N VAL A 81 -10.66 5.65 0.05
CA VAL A 81 -10.75 4.20 0.23
C VAL A 81 -12.19 3.74 -0.02
N THR A 82 -12.39 2.94 -1.05
CA THR A 82 -13.69 2.38 -1.43
C THR A 82 -13.99 1.09 -0.67
N SER A 83 -12.97 0.28 -0.38
CA SER A 83 -13.08 -1.01 0.32
C SER A 83 -11.81 -1.39 1.12
N GLY A 84 -11.97 -2.24 2.13
CA GLY A 84 -10.92 -2.62 3.09
C GLY A 84 -11.06 -1.96 4.48
N PRO A 85 -10.09 -2.14 5.39
CA PRO A 85 -8.79 -2.79 5.17
C PRO A 85 -8.86 -4.32 5.14
N TYR A 86 -8.10 -4.94 4.24
CA TYR A 86 -7.90 -6.38 4.14
C TYR A 86 -6.48 -6.72 4.64
N PRO A 87 -6.32 -7.68 5.56
CA PRO A 87 -5.01 -8.19 5.92
C PRO A 87 -4.50 -9.14 4.84
N GLU A 88 -3.31 -8.90 4.29
CA GLU A 88 -2.70 -9.71 3.24
C GLU A 88 -1.20 -9.82 3.52
N ASP A 89 -0.69 -11.04 3.73
CA ASP A 89 0.73 -11.35 4.00
C ASP A 89 1.40 -10.47 5.06
N GLY A 90 0.66 -10.15 6.13
CA GLY A 90 1.17 -9.31 7.22
C GLY A 90 1.14 -7.81 6.92
N ASN A 91 0.72 -7.41 5.72
CA ASN A 91 0.47 -6.03 5.29
C ASN A 91 -1.03 -5.69 5.33
N ILE A 92 -1.34 -4.42 5.12
CA ILE A 92 -2.70 -3.90 5.07
C ILE A 92 -2.99 -3.40 3.67
N VAL A 93 -4.01 -3.98 3.03
CA VAL A 93 -4.43 -3.63 1.68
C VAL A 93 -5.75 -2.89 1.72
N VAL A 94 -5.85 -1.83 0.94
CA VAL A 94 -7.09 -1.07 0.73
C VAL A 94 -7.30 -0.84 -0.76
N ILE A 95 -8.57 -0.67 -1.13
CA ILE A 95 -8.98 -0.33 -2.48
C ILE A 95 -9.39 1.13 -2.49
N LEU A 96 -8.94 1.89 -3.49
CA LEU A 96 -9.25 3.31 -3.70
C LEU A 96 -10.39 3.55 -4.70
#